data_AF-H5XYT9-F1
#
_entry.id   AF-H5XYT9-F1
#
_cell.length_a   1.000
_cell.length_b   1.000
_cell.length_c   1.000
_cell.angle_alpha   90.00
_cell.angle_beta   90.00
_cell.angle_gamma   90.00
#
_symmetry.space_group_name_H-M   'P 1'
#
loop_
_entity.id
_entity.type
_entity.pdbx_description
1 polymer ?
#
loop_
_entity_poly.entity_id
_entity_poly.type
_entity_poly.pdbx_seq_one_letter_code
_entity_poly.pdbx_strand_id
1 'polypeptide(L)' 'MHLQDFGRGARIELSKMAKLLGMKFIGFNPTAQQVSLEYKGKGVTYPLAEFVQQYEQHCPTSFN' A
#
# COMPACT_ATOMS: atom_id res chain seq x y z
N MET A 1 9.22 -6.68 -12.45
CA MET A 1 9.86 -6.42 -11.14
C MET A 1 9.93 -7.73 -10.38
N HIS A 2 11.11 -8.14 -9.91
CA HIS A 2 11.28 -9.34 -9.08
C HIS A 2 11.03 -8.98 -7.62
N LEU A 3 9.88 -9.42 -7.08
CA LEU A 3 9.47 -9.24 -5.69
C LEU A 3 10.23 -10.21 -4.77
N GLN A 4 11.52 -9.98 -4.51
CA GLN A 4 12.32 -10.85 -3.61
C GLN A 4 12.76 -10.21 -2.28
N ASP A 5 12.27 -9.00 -1.96
CA ASP A 5 12.49 -8.35 -0.66
C ASP A 5 11.17 -8.06 0.08
N PHE A 6 10.43 -9.13 0.44
CA PHE A 6 9.09 -9.10 1.07
C PHE A 6 9.01 -8.41 2.45
N GLY A 7 10.10 -7.87 2.98
CA GLY A 7 10.15 -7.29 4.33
C GLY A 7 10.17 -5.77 4.34
N ARG A 8 11.38 -5.19 4.22
CA ARG A 8 11.58 -3.74 4.40
C ARG A 8 11.24 -2.94 3.14
N GLY A 9 11.60 -3.45 1.95
CA GLY A 9 11.31 -2.78 0.67
C GLY A 9 9.81 -2.60 0.46
N ALA A 10 9.06 -3.69 0.60
CA ALA A 10 7.60 -3.67 0.48
C ALA A 10 6.92 -2.68 1.46
N ARG A 11 7.34 -2.66 2.74
CA ARG A 11 6.76 -1.71 3.73
C ARG A 11 7.05 -0.25 3.38
N ILE A 12 8.24 0.05 2.87
CA ILE A 12 8.61 1.40 2.44
C ILE A 12 7.75 1.82 1.24
N GLU A 13 7.58 0.95 0.25
CA GLU A 13 6.75 1.22 -0.93
C GLU A 13 5.29 1.44 -0.54
N LEU A 14 4.70 0.55 0.27
CA LEU A 14 3.33 0.69 0.76
C LEU A 14 3.13 1.95 1.60
N SER A 15 4.12 2.33 2.41
CA SER A 15 4.09 3.59 3.14
C SER A 15 4.09 4.81 2.21
N LYS A 16 4.82 4.77 1.09
CA LYS A 16 4.82 5.84 0.08
C LYS A 16 3.49 5.91 -0.65
N MET A 17 2.95 4.76 -1.08
CA MET A 17 1.63 4.66 -1.72
C MET A 17 0.53 5.22 -0.80
N ALA A 18 0.54 4.84 0.48
CA ALA A 18 -0.45 5.31 1.45
C ALA A 18 -0.41 6.83 1.58
N LYS A 19 0.80 7.41 1.68
CA LYS A 19 0.98 8.86 1.75
C LYS A 19 0.43 9.58 0.52
N LEU A 20 0.64 9.03 -0.69
CA LEU A 20 0.11 9.59 -1.94
C LEU A 20 -1.42 9.55 -1.99
N LEU A 21 -2.04 8.54 -1.38
CA LEU A 21 -3.48 8.42 -1.23
C LEU A 21 -4.08 9.23 -0.06
N GLY A 22 -3.27 10.00 0.66
CA GLY A 22 -3.72 10.76 1.84
C GLY A 22 -4.05 9.87 3.04
N MET A 23 -3.46 8.68 3.11
CA MET A 23 -3.61 7.70 4.19
C MET A 23 -2.31 7.58 4.98
N LYS A 24 -2.41 7.12 6.23
CA LYS A 24 -1.25 6.82 7.08
C LYS A 24 -1.04 5.32 7.15
N PHE A 25 0.15 4.86 6.82
CA PHE A 25 0.50 3.44 6.90
C PHE A 25 0.63 2.98 8.37
N ILE A 26 0.00 1.87 8.71
CA ILE A 26 0.10 1.25 10.04
C ILE A 26 0.96 -0.01 9.96
N GLY A 27 0.70 -0.89 8.99
CA GLY A 27 1.41 -2.17 8.88
C GLY A 27 1.06 -2.97 7.64
N PHE A 28 1.87 -4.00 7.39
CA PHE A 28 1.67 -4.96 6.30
C PHE A 28 1.83 -6.39 6.84
N ASN A 29 0.82 -7.22 6.61
CA ASN A 29 0.83 -8.64 6.89
C ASN A 29 1.13 -9.42 5.60
N PRO A 30 2.36 -9.95 5.42
CA PRO A 30 2.74 -10.67 4.20
C PRO A 30 2.08 -12.05 4.10
N THR A 31 1.71 -12.68 5.22
CA THR A 31 1.05 -13.99 5.21
C THR A 31 -0.40 -13.87 4.72
N ALA A 32 -1.12 -12.86 5.20
CA ALA A 32 -2.50 -12.60 4.81
C ALA A 32 -2.62 -11.70 3.56
N GLN A 33 -1.51 -11.18 3.05
CA GLN A 33 -1.48 -10.19 1.96
C GLN A 33 -2.41 -9.01 2.24
N GLN A 34 -2.26 -8.39 3.42
CA GLN A 34 -3.12 -7.30 3.89
C GLN A 34 -2.31 -6.09 4.33
N VAL A 35 -2.84 -4.91 4.06
CA VAL A 35 -2.28 -3.63 4.50
C VAL A 35 -3.25 -2.93 5.43
N SER A 36 -2.75 -2.48 6.58
CA SER A 36 -3.50 -1.71 7.55
C SER A 36 -3.09 -0.24 7.46
N LEU A 37 -4.09 0.64 7.40
CA LEU A 37 -3.95 2.06 7.16
C LEU A 37 -4.87 2.83 8.12
N GLU A 38 -4.57 4.10 8.35
CA GLU A 38 -5.48 5.05 8.99
C GLU A 38 -5.93 6.07 7.95
N TYR A 39 -7.24 6.24 7.83
CA TYR A 39 -7.84 7.25 6.97
C TYR A 39 -8.88 8.05 7.78
N LYS A 40 -8.67 9.37 7.86
CA LYS A 40 -9.54 10.29 8.64
C LYS A 40 -9.77 9.83 10.09
N GLY A 41 -8.72 9.35 10.76
CA GLY A 41 -8.77 8.88 12.15
C GLY A 41 -9.41 7.49 12.33
N LYS A 42 -9.75 6.77 11.25
CA LYS A 42 -10.27 5.40 11.31
C LYS A 42 -9.23 4.41 10.79
N GLY A 43 -8.98 3.35 11.57
CA GLY A 43 -8.19 2.22 11.12
C GLY A 43 -8.97 1.37 10.13
N VAL A 44 -8.37 1.10 8.98
CA VAL A 44 -8.92 0.27 7.90
C VAL A 44 -7.88 -0.75 7.47
N THR A 45 -8.32 -1.93 7.06
CA THR A 45 -7.43 -2.98 6.53
C THR A 45 -7.98 -3.44 5.20
N TYR A 46 -7.12 -3.45 4.19
CA TYR A 46 -7.45 -3.87 2.83
C TYR A 46 -6.63 -5.10 2.43
N PRO A 47 -7.17 -5.95 1.55
CA PRO A 47 -6.33 -6.79 0.72
C PRO A 47 -5.28 -5.95 -0.01
N LEU A 48 -4.04 -6.44 -0.07
CA LEU A 48 -2.93 -5.74 -0.70
C LEU A 48 -3.24 -5.36 -2.15
N ALA A 49 -3.87 -6.27 -2.90
CA ALA A 49 -4.21 -6.05 -4.30
C ALA A 49 -5.18 -4.88 -4.49
N GLU A 50 -6.22 -4.76 -3.64
CA GLU A 50 -7.17 -3.65 -3.71
C GLU A 50 -6.51 -2.31 -3.41
N PHE A 51 -5.61 -2.28 -2.44
CA PHE A 51 -4.86 -1.08 -2.11
C PHE A 51 -3.94 -0.64 -3.25
N VAL A 52 -3.24 -1.57 -3.89
CA VAL A 52 -2.39 -1.29 -5.06
C VAL A 52 -3.24 -0.78 -6.23
N GLN A 53 -4.40 -1.40 -6.49
CA GLN A 53 -5.32 -0.94 -7.53
C GLN A 53 -5.81 0.49 -7.28
N GLN A 54 -6.16 0.84 -6.04
CA GLN A 54 -6.54 2.22 -5.70
C GLN A 54 -5.39 3.20 -5.93
N TYR A 55 -4.16 2.80 -5.59
CA TYR A 55 -2.97 3.59 -5.86
C TYR A 55 -2.79 3.85 -7.36
N GLU A 56 -2.89 2.81 -8.20
CA GLU A 56 -2.74 2.92 -9.66
C GLU A 56 -3.84 3.77 -10.31
N GLN A 57 -5.06 3.75 -9.77
CA GLN A 57 -6.15 4.62 -10.24
C GLN A 57 -5.92 6.10 -9.89
N HIS A 58 -5.33 6.38 -8.72
CA HIS A 58 -5.11 7.74 -8.24
C HIS A 58 -3.84 8.38 -8.81
N CYS A 59 -2.80 7.56 -8.96
CA CYS A 59 -1.60 7.90 -9.69
C CYS A 59 -1.59 7.03 -10.93
N PRO A 60 -2.21 7.48 -12.05
CA PRO A 60 -1.93 6.87 -13.34
C PRO A 60 -0.45 7.12 -13.56
N THR A 61 0.39 6.17 -13.17
CA THR A 61 1.78 6.15 -13.61
C THR A 61 1.68 6.14 -15.12
N SER A 62 2.02 7.28 -15.73
CA SER A 62 2.26 7.35 -17.16
C SER A 62 3.31 6.29 -17.47
N PHE A 63 2.85 5.10 -17.85
CA PHE A 63 3.66 4.17 -18.61
C PHE A 63 3.79 4.79 -20.01
N ASN A 64 4.68 5.77 -20.12
CA ASN A 64 5.29 6.22 -21.37
C ASN A 64 6.78 5.92 -21.29
#